data_AF-A0A944GDP4-F1
#
_entry.id   AF-A0A944GDP4-F1
#
_cell.length_a   1.000
_cell.length_b   1.000
_cell.length_c   1.000
_cell.angle_alpha   90.00
_cell.angle_beta   90.00
_cell.angle_gamma   90.00
#
_symmetry.space_group_name_H-M   'P 1'
#
loop_
_entity.id
_entity.type
_entity.pdbx_description
1 polymer ?
#
loop_
_entity_poly.entity_id
_entity_poly.type
_entity_poly.pdbx_seq_one_letter_code
_entity_poly.pdbx_strand_id
1 'polypeptide(L)' 'VVFGPNFHKFNEIIELIACHAATPINSKIECEAALDYYFDNPTDAGIAAKNYVMSHIGATDIIYHDVFGDNC' A
#
# COMPACT_ATOMS: atom_id res chain seq x y z
N VAL A 1 2.12 2.03 -6.16
CA VAL A 1 0.75 1.61 -6.58
C VAL A 1 -0.02 2.84 -7.03
N VAL A 2 -0.83 2.77 -8.09
CA VAL A 2 -1.54 3.95 -8.63
C VAL A 2 -3.05 3.81 -8.40
N PHE A 3 -3.69 4.87 -7.92
CA PHE A 3 -5.14 4.90 -7.68
C PHE A 3 -5.79 6.10 -8.35
N GLY A 4 -6.97 5.89 -8.93
CA GLY A 4 -7.80 6.98 -9.48
C GLY A 4 -8.43 7.86 -8.40
N PRO A 5 -9.13 8.95 -8.79
CA PRO A 5 -9.58 10.02 -7.90
C PRO A 5 -10.61 9.60 -6.84
N ASN A 6 -11.21 8.41 -6.96
CA ASN A 6 -12.27 7.94 -6.07
C ASN A 6 -11.78 6.94 -5.02
N PHE A 7 -10.56 7.12 -4.48
CA PHE A 7 -9.93 6.17 -3.57
C PHE A 7 -10.32 6.33 -2.09
N HIS A 8 -10.94 7.46 -1.72
CA HIS A 8 -11.26 7.84 -0.33
C HIS A 8 -12.16 6.85 0.43
N LYS A 9 -12.74 5.86 -0.24
CA LYS A 9 -13.60 4.83 0.35
C LYS A 9 -12.82 3.68 0.99
N PHE A 10 -11.49 3.63 0.79
CA PHE A 10 -10.64 2.54 1.25
C PHE A 10 -9.56 3.08 2.18
N ASN A 11 -9.65 2.73 3.47
CA ASN A 11 -8.65 3.14 4.47
C ASN A 11 -7.24 2.66 4.10
N GLU A 12 -7.13 1.47 3.52
CA GLU A 12 -5.86 0.89 3.06
C GLU A 12 -5.13 1.79 2.05
N ILE A 13 -5.87 2.50 1.21
CA ILE A 13 -5.26 3.40 0.22
C ILE A 13 -4.71 4.65 0.90
N ILE A 14 -5.39 5.16 1.92
CA ILE A 14 -4.91 6.31 2.71
C ILE A 14 -3.60 5.95 3.41
N GLU A 15 -3.52 4.75 3.98
CA GLU A 15 -2.33 4.25 4.66
C GLU A 15 -1.17 3.98 3.67
N LEU A 16 -1.48 3.43 2.49
CA LEU A 16 -0.51 3.25 1.41
C LEU A 16 0.07 4.57 0.90
N ILE A 17 -0.74 5.62 0.83
CA ILE A 17 -0.27 6.97 0.45
C ILE A 17 0.63 7.53 1.56
N ALA A 18 0.25 7.35 2.83
CA ALA A 18 1.03 7.83 3.97
C ALA A 18 2.44 7.19 4.05
N CYS A 19 2.58 5.93 3.62
CA CYS A 19 3.86 5.23 3.56
C CYS A 19 4.58 5.33 2.21
N HIS A 20 4.16 6.24 1.32
CA HIS A 20 4.73 6.45 -0.03
C HIS A 20 4.67 5.21 -0.94
N ALA A 21 3.86 4.21 -0.58
CA ALA A 21 3.65 3.02 -1.39
C ALA A 21 2.61 3.24 -2.50
N ALA A 22 1.89 4.37 -2.48
CA ALA A 22 0.89 4.71 -3.48
C ALA A 22 0.85 6.18 -3.89
N THR A 23 0.49 6.40 -5.16
CA THR A 23 0.31 7.71 -5.78
C THR A 23 -1.13 7.86 -6.27
N PRO A 24 -1.91 8.81 -5.72
CA PRO A 24 -3.23 9.14 -6.25
C PRO A 24 -3.09 9.97 -7.52
N ILE A 25 -3.89 9.66 -8.54
CA ILE A 25 -3.90 10.36 -9.82
C ILE A 25 -5.31 10.82 -10.18
N ASN A 26 -5.41 12.01 -10.75
CA ASN A 26 -6.66 12.62 -11.19
C ASN A 26 -6.70 12.84 -12.71
N SER A 27 -5.57 12.63 -13.39
CA SER A 27 -5.41 12.88 -14.81
C SER A 27 -4.42 11.92 -15.46
N LYS A 28 -4.46 11.85 -16.80
CA LYS A 28 -3.50 11.06 -17.59
C LYS A 28 -2.06 11.53 -17.37
N ILE A 29 -1.86 12.84 -17.26
CA ILE A 29 -0.54 13.45 -17.06
C ILE A 29 0.04 13.03 -15.71
N GLU A 30 -0.78 13.02 -14.66
CA GLU A 30 -0.35 12.52 -13.34
C GLU A 30 -0.01 11.02 -13.37
N CYS A 31 -0.74 10.23 -14.17
CA CYS A 31 -0.43 8.82 -14.37
C CYS A 31 0.94 8.62 -15.02
N GLU A 32 1.21 9.35 -16.10
CA GLU A 32 2.49 9.29 -16.82
C GLU A 32 3.65 9.66 -15.90
N ALA A 33 3.53 10.78 -15.18
CA ALA A 33 4.55 11.21 -14.21
C ALA A 33 4.78 10.19 -13.08
N ALA A 34 3.71 9.55 -12.58
CA ALA A 34 3.82 8.53 -11.54
C ALA A 34 4.54 7.26 -12.05
N LEU A 35 4.27 6.86 -13.28
CA LEU A 35 4.92 5.72 -13.92
C LEU A 35 6.40 6.00 -14.19
N ASP A 36 6.72 7.18 -14.73
CA ASP A 36 8.10 7.61 -14.97
C ASP A 36 8.90 7.59 -13.67
N TYR A 37 8.35 8.16 -12.59
CA TYR A 37 8.97 8.12 -11.27
C TYR A 37 9.25 6.69 -10.79
N TYR A 38 8.32 5.74 -11.00
CA TYR A 38 8.52 4.34 -10.61
C TYR A 38 9.53 3.61 -11.49
N PHE A 39 9.59 3.91 -12.79
CA PHE A 39 10.60 3.33 -13.68
C PHE A 39 12.00 3.84 -13.35
N ASP A 40 12.13 5.09 -12.92
CA ASP A 40 13.39 5.67 -12.47
C ASP A 40 13.80 5.20 -11.05
N ASN A 41 12.84 4.80 -10.22
CA ASN A 41 13.05 4.39 -8.82
C ASN A 41 12.37 3.04 -8.48
N PRO A 42 12.72 1.94 -9.18
CA PRO A 42 11.95 0.69 -9.13
C PRO A 42 12.01 -0.04 -7.78
N THR A 43 13.07 0.14 -7.01
CA THR A 43 13.26 -0.55 -5.72
C THR A 43 12.50 0.09 -4.57
N ASP A 44 12.44 1.42 -4.52
CA ASP A 44 11.99 2.14 -3.33
C ASP A 44 10.47 2.03 -3.16
N ALA A 45 9.73 2.26 -4.25
CA ALA A 45 8.29 2.09 -4.28
C ALA A 45 7.87 0.62 -4.04
N GLY A 46 8.67 -0.33 -4.56
CA GLY A 46 8.44 -1.76 -4.37
C GLY A 46 8.65 -2.21 -2.92
N ILE A 47 9.69 -1.70 -2.26
CA ILE A 47 9.97 -1.99 -0.85
C ILE A 47 8.88 -1.41 0.07
N ALA A 48 8.46 -0.17 -0.17
CA ALA A 48 7.39 0.46 0.61
C ALA A 48 6.07 -0.32 0.50
N ALA A 49 5.68 -0.71 -0.71
CA ALA A 49 4.49 -1.51 -0.94
C ALA A 49 4.60 -2.91 -0.32
N LYS A 50 5.75 -3.57 -0.43
CA LYS A 50 6.00 -4.87 0.21
C LYS A 50 5.88 -4.77 1.73
N ASN A 51 6.48 -3.74 2.34
CA ASN A 51 6.44 -3.56 3.80
C ASN A 51 5.02 -3.34 4.30
N TYR A 52 4.24 -2.50 3.61
CA TYR A 52 2.83 -2.30 3.93
C TYR A 52 2.03 -3.61 3.82
N VAL A 53 2.20 -4.35 2.72
CA VAL A 53 1.50 -5.63 2.54
C VAL A 53 1.89 -6.62 3.63
N MET A 54 3.17 -6.69 4.00
CA MET A 54 3.64 -7.56 5.08
C MET A 54 3.11 -7.16 6.46
N SER A 55 2.91 -5.86 6.73
CA SER A 55 2.34 -5.41 8.00
C SER A 55 0.82 -5.66 8.11
N HIS A 56 0.13 -5.89 6.99
CA HIS A 56 -1.33 -6.07 6.95
C HIS A 56 -1.77 -7.51 6.64
N ILE A 57 -0.95 -8.33 5.98
CA ILE A 57 -1.20 -9.77 5.77
C ILE A 57 -1.30 -10.50 7.12
N GLY A 58 -0.56 -10.03 8.12
CA GLY A 58 -0.56 -10.62 9.45
C GLY A 58 -1.82 -10.35 10.27
N ALA A 59 -2.73 -9.46 9.88
CA ALA A 59 -3.88 -9.13 10.73
C ALA A 59 -4.73 -10.38 11.05
N THR A 60 -4.96 -11.25 10.05
CA THR A 60 -5.68 -12.51 10.25
C THR A 60 -4.89 -13.48 11.13
N ASP A 61 -3.58 -13.61 10.93
CA ASP A 61 -2.72 -14.54 11.70
C ASP A 61 -2.50 -14.05 13.14
N ILE A 62 -2.36 -12.73 13.33
CA ILE A 62 -2.24 -12.04 14.61
C ILE A 62 -3.54 -12.18 15.38
N ILE A 63 -4.70 -11.88 14.78
CA ILE A 63 -6.00 -12.07 15.44
C ILE A 63 -6.23 -13.56 15.72
N TYR A 64 -5.84 -14.45 14.81
CA TYR A 64 -5.97 -15.90 15.04
C TYR A 64 -5.11 -16.37 16.21
N HIS A 65 -3.86 -15.91 16.33
CA HIS A 65 -3.00 -16.18 17.49
C HIS A 65 -3.47 -15.48 18.77
N ASP A 66 -4.01 -14.27 18.70
CA ASP A 66 -4.43 -13.50 19.88
C ASP A 66 -5.79 -13.98 20.43
N VAL A 67 -6.68 -14.44 19.54
CA VAL A 67 -8.03 -14.93 19.89
C VAL A 67 -8.06 -16.44 20.11
N PHE A 68 -7.22 -17.21 19.39
CA PHE A 68 -7.24 -18.69 19.40
C PHE A 68 -5.86 -19.33 19.61
N GLY A 69 -4.78 -18.56 19.73
CA GLY A 69 -3.46 -19.06 20.07
C GLY A 69 -3.35 -19.28 21.56
N ASP A 70 -3.56 -20.53 21.96
CA ASP A 70 -3.43 -21.00 23.34
C ASP A 70 -2.07 -20.61 23.96
N ASN A 71 -2.13 -20.17 25.22
CA ASN A 71 -0.99 -20.16 26.12
C ASN A 71 -0.43 -21.59 26.23
N CYS A 72 0.70 -21.88 25.59
CA CYS A 72 1.52 -23.06 25.86
C CYS A 72 3.00 -22.65 25.92
#